data_AF-G3H302-F1
#
_entry.id   AF-G3H302-F1
#
_cell.length_a   1.000
_cell.length_b   1.000
_cell.length_c   1.000
_cell.angle_alpha   90.00
_cell.angle_beta   90.00
_cell.angle_gamma   90.00
#
_symmetry.space_group_name_H-M   'P 1'
#
loop_
_entity.id
_entity.type
_entity.pdbx_description
1 polymer ?
#
loop_
_entity_poly.entity_id
_entity_poly.type
_entity_poly.pdbx_seq_one_letter_code
_entity_poly.pdbx_strand_id
1 'polypeptide(L)' 'MMLQVDVDTVNGGLKLNPNFLVDFGKEPLGPALAHELRYPGGDCSSDIWI' A
#
# COMPACT_ATOMS: atom_id res chain seq x y z
N MET A 1 -8.21 -1.41 -6.14
CA MET A 1 -6.82 -1.23 -6.62
C MET A 1 -5.93 -0.89 -5.43
N MET A 2 -4.65 -1.23 -5.50
CA MET A 2 -3.61 -0.79 -4.54
C MET A 2 -2.44 -0.20 -5.34
N LEU A 3 -2.00 0.97 -4.91
CA LEU A 3 -0.90 1.73 -5.49
C LEU A 3 0.21 1.87 -4.45
N GLN A 4 1.44 2.01 -4.92
CA GLN A 4 2.57 2.37 -4.06
C GLN A 4 2.94 3.83 -4.29
N VAL A 5 3.19 4.54 -3.19
CA VAL A 5 3.68 5.91 -3.18
C VAL A 5 5.10 5.93 -2.62
N ASP A 6 6.04 6.47 -3.38
CA ASP A 6 7.39 6.74 -2.94
C ASP A 6 7.40 8.08 -2.19
N VAL A 7 7.98 8.08 -0.99
CA VAL A 7 8.10 9.26 -0.11
C VAL A 7 9.54 9.74 -0.11
N ASP A 8 9.79 10.98 -0.52
CA ASP A 8 11.11 11.61 -0.37
C ASP A 8 11.19 12.25 1.01
N THR A 9 11.93 11.62 1.92
CA THR A 9 12.11 12.09 3.31
C THR A 9 13.20 13.13 3.46
N VAL A 10 13.98 13.41 2.42
CA VAL A 10 15.10 14.37 2.44
C VAL A 10 14.64 15.72 1.92
N ASN A 11 14.00 15.75 0.76
CA ASN A 11 13.54 17.00 0.12
C ASN A 11 12.03 17.24 0.28
N GLY A 12 11.29 16.23 0.75
CA GLY A 12 9.84 16.24 0.80
C GLY A 12 9.20 15.89 -0.55
N GLY A 13 7.94 15.44 -0.50
CA GLY A 13 7.14 15.13 -1.68
C GLY A 13 6.72 13.66 -1.78
N LEU A 14 5.74 13.42 -2.65
CA LEU A 14 5.13 12.10 -2.88
C LEU A 14 5.05 11.86 -4.39
N LYS A 15 5.37 10.64 -4.82
CA LYS A 15 5.24 10.22 -6.22
C LYS A 15 4.66 8.82 -6.31
N LEU A 16 3.79 8.57 -7.29
CA LEU A 16 3.33 7.22 -7.59
C LEU A 16 4.45 6.39 -8.21
N ASN A 17 4.66 5.16 -7.72
CA ASN A 17 5.57 4.21 -8.35
C ASN A 17 4.90 3.60 -9.60
N PRO A 18 5.38 3.89 -10.83
CA PRO A 18 4.76 3.39 -12.06
C PRO A 18 4.98 1.87 -12.26
N ASN A 19 5.87 1.25 -11.49
CA ASN A 19 6.19 -0.17 -11.61
C ASN A 19 5.36 -1.05 -10.68
N PHE A 20 4.48 -0.48 -9.85
CA PHE A 20 3.69 -1.22 -8.89
C PHE A 20 2.20 -0.87 -8.99
N LEU A 21 1.39 -1.88 -9.30
CA LEU A 21 -0.07 -1.81 -9.27
C LEU A 21 -0.62 -3.20 -8.96
N VAL A 22 -1.52 -3.28 -7.99
CA VAL A 22 -2.36 -4.48 -7.78
C VAL A 22 -3.82 -4.12 -8.09
N ASP A 23 -4.40 -4.83 -9.06
CA ASP A 23 -5.76 -4.61 -9.52
C ASP A 23 -6.71 -5.72 -9.06
N PHE A 24 -7.39 -5.47 -7.94
CA PHE A 24 -8.40 -6.36 -7.36
C PHE A 24 -9.69 -6.50 -8.21
N GLY A 25 -9.85 -5.72 -9.28
CA GLY A 25 -10.94 -5.93 -10.23
C GLY A 25 -10.79 -7.22 -11.04
N LYS A 26 -9.58 -7.79 -11.09
CA LYS A 26 -9.23 -8.97 -11.87
C LYS A 26 -9.12 -10.25 -11.04
N GLU A 27 -9.65 -10.24 -9.82
CA GLU A 27 -9.64 -11.42 -8.95
C GLU A 27 -10.44 -12.59 -9.58
N PRO A 28 -10.02 -13.86 -9.39
CA PRO A 28 -10.63 -15.02 -10.05
C PRO A 28 -12.11 -15.24 -9.72
N LEU A 29 -12.58 -14.71 -8.59
CA LEU A 29 -13.95 -14.89 -8.09
C LEU A 29 -14.80 -13.61 -8.24
N GLY A 30 -14.34 -12.65 -9.03
CA GLY A 30 -14.99 -11.37 -9.25
C GLY A 30 -14.34 -10.21 -8.47
N PRO A 31 -14.69 -8.95 -8.79
CA PRO A 31 -14.04 -7.78 -8.21
C PRO A 31 -14.08 -7.75 -6.69
N ALA A 32 -12.94 -7.45 -6.07
CA ALA A 32 -12.82 -7.29 -4.62
C ALA A 32 -12.43 -5.85 -4.23
N LEU A 33 -12.86 -5.43 -3.04
CA LEU A 33 -12.44 -4.17 -2.44
C LEU A 33 -11.27 -4.42 -1.49
N ALA A 34 -10.19 -3.67 -1.67
CA ALA A 34 -9.11 -3.62 -0.68
C ALA A 34 -9.60 -2.87 0.56
N HIS A 35 -9.28 -3.39 1.75
CA HIS A 35 -9.70 -2.80 3.02
C HIS A 35 -8.51 -2.21 3.80
N GLU A 36 -7.52 -3.05 4.11
CA GLU A 36 -6.34 -2.67 4.90
C GLU A 36 -5.10 -3.45 4.42
N LEU A 37 -3.90 -2.89 4.65
CA LEU A 37 -2.62 -3.59 4.54
C LEU A 37 -2.03 -3.87 5.92
N ARG A 38 -1.44 -5.05 6.08
CA ARG A 38 -0.60 -5.41 7.22
C ARG A 38 0.73 -5.93 6.71
N TYR A 39 1.82 -5.22 7.01
CA TYR A 39 3.15 -5.68 6.59
C TYR A 39 3.67 -6.78 7.53
N PRO A 40 4.37 -7.80 7.00
CA PRO A 40 5.04 -8.78 7.84
C PRO A 40 6.05 -8.09 8.77
N GLY A 41 5.95 -8.39 10.08
CA GLY A 41 6.83 -7.79 11.09
C GLY A 41 6.40 -6.41 11.59
N GLY A 42 5.25 -5.91 11.16
CA GLY A 42 4.67 -4.65 11.62
C GLY A 42 4.80 -3.50 10.62
N ASP A 43 3.95 -2.51 10.81
CA ASP A 43 3.83 -1.28 10.03
C ASP A 43 3.53 -0.09 10.95
N CYS A 44 3.51 1.12 10.38
CA CYS A 44 3.36 2.36 11.15
C CYS A 44 1.98 2.49 11.85
N SER A 45 1.08 1.54 11.66
CA SER A 45 -0.28 1.51 12.23
C SER A 45 -0.64 0.20 12.95
N SER A 46 0.27 -0.79 13.01
CA SER A 46 0.00 -2.06 13.68
C SER A 46 0.40 -2.07 15.15
N ASP A 47 1.47 -1.36 15.51
CA ASP A 47 2.10 -1.49 16.82
C ASP A 47 1.91 -0.24 17.68
N ILE A 48 1.74 -0.48 18.99
CA ILE A 48 1.71 0.55 20.02
C ILE A 48 3.01 0.42 20.82
N TRP A 49 3.69 1.54 21.02
CA TRP A 49 4.92 1.62 21.82
C TRP A 49 4.57 1.98 23.28
N ILE A 50 5.26 1.38 24.25
CA ILE A 50 5.17 1.69 25.69
C ILE A 50 6.45 2.40 26.13
#